data_AF-A0ABD7S3R7-F1
#
_entry.id   AF-A0ABD7S3R7-F1
#
_cell.length_a   1.000
_cell.length_b   1.000
_cell.length_c   1.000
_cell.angle_alpha   90.00
_cell.angle_beta   90.00
_cell.angle_gamma   90.00
#
_symmetry.space_group_name_H-M   'P 1'
#
loop_
_entity.id
_entity.type
_entity.pdbx_description
1 polymer ?
#
loop_
_entity_poly.entity_id
_entity_poly.type
_entity_poly.pdbx_seq_one_letter_code
_entity_poly.pdbx_strand_id
1 'polypeptide(L)'
;MDISVEKWLVNTFAFKICAPPEISHAEFLVDAYGSTGIASYGGSGRAGVINGYQVKGIGVTPFVEPDADWTHSHGSLLLQEGVRELVFSRVAAELFPFGAIESVALIELQQNITDDTGRSQRTALLVRPFELRPCHFQRALGFRPNQINLRHLDDVLRVKSCVSIAARNCPAVLSDFARRLGAQIATMYRLGWFHGGVYSSNFSVSAKLIDFGSSRFIIDREQRSYSQHGPKFGEEIQFASMLLRSWCYYWNRYAMGHNIDYSVLIRELHCGYEEQLLTYPSPTLGEVVGMYTWEYLNWRIDDLLAGPSIKFGEAVDMIIAEMVGNARKRIAGNG
;
A
#
# COMPACT_ATOMS: atom_id res chain seq x y z
N MET A 1 -15.81 30.63 9.52
CA MET A 1 -16.64 29.48 9.89
C MET A 1 -15.72 28.28 9.87
N ASP A 2 -15.42 27.70 11.03
CA ASP A 2 -14.72 26.41 11.08
C ASP A 2 -15.63 25.35 10.44
N ILE A 3 -15.15 24.77 9.35
CA ILE A 3 -15.78 23.59 8.75
C ILE A 3 -15.26 22.40 9.55
N SER A 4 -16.15 21.53 10.06
CA SER A 4 -15.71 20.30 10.74
C SER A 4 -14.89 19.43 9.81
N VAL A 5 -13.98 18.61 10.35
CA VAL A 5 -13.11 17.73 9.54
C VAL A 5 -13.95 16.81 8.66
N GLU A 6 -15.06 16.28 9.18
CA GLU A 6 -16.00 15.43 8.43
C GLU A 6 -16.63 16.20 7.27
N LYS A 7 -17.07 17.44 7.50
CA LYS A 7 -17.67 18.27 6.46
C LYS A 7 -16.64 18.64 5.39
N TRP A 8 -15.40 18.90 5.77
CA TRP A 8 -14.30 19.12 4.83
C TRP A 8 -14.01 17.86 4.00
N LEU A 9 -13.92 16.68 4.63
CA LEU A 9 -13.71 15.40 3.95
C LEU A 9 -14.81 15.11 2.93
N VAL A 10 -16.08 15.26 3.32
CA VAL A 10 -17.22 15.04 2.42
C VAL A 10 -17.19 16.05 1.28
N ASN A 11 -17.06 17.35 1.57
CA ASN A 11 -17.07 18.38 0.53
C ASN A 11 -15.90 18.25 -0.47
N THR A 12 -14.75 17.74 -0.02
CA THR A 12 -13.56 17.63 -0.86
C THR A 12 -13.54 16.33 -1.67
N PHE A 13 -14.01 15.22 -1.08
CA PHE A 13 -13.77 13.88 -1.64
C PHE A 13 -15.04 13.11 -2.03
N ALA A 14 -16.24 13.51 -1.60
CA ALA A 14 -17.49 12.81 -1.90
C ALA A 14 -18.08 13.11 -3.29
N PHE A 15 -17.24 13.33 -4.31
CA PHE A 15 -17.66 13.73 -5.66
C PHE A 15 -18.54 12.70 -6.41
N LYS A 16 -18.65 11.47 -5.88
CA LYS A 16 -19.52 10.39 -6.42
C LYS A 16 -20.83 10.20 -5.66
N ILE A 17 -21.09 10.95 -4.59
CA ILE A 17 -22.19 10.67 -3.65
C ILE A 17 -23.49 11.38 -4.04
N CYS A 18 -23.49 12.29 -5.02
CA CYS A 18 -24.68 13.04 -5.39
C CYS A 18 -24.87 13.19 -6.90
N ALA A 19 -26.07 12.83 -7.37
CA ALA A 19 -26.76 13.50 -8.48
C ALA A 19 -28.03 14.15 -7.89
N PRO A 20 -28.56 15.35 -8.31
CA PRO A 20 -28.23 16.29 -9.43
C PRO A 20 -28.21 17.81 -9.02
N PRO A 21 -28.17 18.87 -9.91
CA PRO A 21 -27.80 18.96 -11.34
C PRO A 21 -26.44 19.62 -11.58
N GLU A 22 -25.76 20.13 -10.55
CA GLU A 22 -24.40 20.64 -10.69
C GLU A 22 -23.45 19.45 -10.60
N ILE A 23 -23.02 18.96 -11.76
CA ILE A 23 -21.96 17.98 -11.86
C ILE A 23 -20.76 18.56 -11.08
N SER A 24 -20.47 18.03 -9.89
CA SER A 24 -19.27 18.41 -9.16
C SER A 24 -18.08 17.84 -9.92
N HIS A 25 -17.46 18.67 -10.75
CA HIS A 25 -16.23 18.31 -11.43
C HIS A 25 -15.07 18.45 -10.44
N ALA A 26 -14.46 17.32 -10.09
CA ALA A 26 -13.18 17.30 -9.38
C ALA A 26 -12.09 16.86 -10.35
N GLU A 27 -11.04 17.67 -10.49
CA GLU A 27 -9.87 17.31 -11.29
C GLU A 27 -8.87 16.56 -10.41
N PHE A 28 -8.57 15.32 -10.81
CA PHE A 28 -7.59 14.47 -10.13
C PHE A 28 -6.33 14.35 -10.97
N LEU A 29 -5.18 14.51 -10.34
CA LEU A 29 -3.91 14.13 -10.94
C LEU A 29 -3.70 12.63 -10.73
N VAL A 30 -3.46 11.88 -11.80
CA VAL A 30 -3.18 10.45 -11.70
C VAL A 30 -1.67 10.25 -11.77
N ASP A 31 -1.08 9.63 -10.75
CA ASP A 31 0.34 9.37 -10.70
C ASP A 31 0.73 8.26 -11.68
N ALA A 32 1.67 8.59 -12.57
CA ALA A 32 2.34 7.63 -13.44
C ALA A 32 3.56 7.06 -12.70
N TYR A 33 3.70 5.74 -12.66
CA TYR A 33 4.84 5.08 -12.03
C TYR A 33 5.24 3.80 -12.78
N GLY A 34 6.46 3.32 -12.52
CA GLY A 34 6.97 2.06 -13.05
C GLY A 34 6.89 0.91 -12.05
N SER A 35 7.76 -0.08 -12.21
CA SER A 35 7.84 -1.20 -11.29
C SER A 35 9.24 -1.78 -11.26
N THR A 36 9.50 -2.64 -10.27
CA THR A 36 10.67 -3.53 -10.31
C THR A 36 10.45 -4.57 -11.41
N GLY A 37 11.35 -4.62 -12.38
CA GLY A 37 11.29 -5.56 -13.50
C GLY A 37 10.44 -5.05 -14.66
N ILE A 38 9.61 -5.93 -15.23
CA ILE A 38 8.83 -5.69 -16.46
C ILE A 38 7.32 -5.83 -16.24
N ALA A 39 6.83 -5.51 -15.04
CA ALA A 39 5.39 -5.58 -14.79
C ALA A 39 4.62 -4.62 -15.71
N SER A 40 3.37 -4.99 -16.00
CA SER A 40 2.49 -4.27 -16.91
C SER A 40 1.95 -2.96 -16.34
N TYR A 41 2.19 -2.65 -15.06
CA TYR A 41 1.70 -1.44 -14.41
C TYR A 41 2.35 -0.15 -14.97
N GLY A 42 1.53 0.88 -15.22
CA GLY A 42 1.98 2.20 -15.68
C GLY A 42 1.67 3.38 -14.76
N GLY A 43 0.92 3.15 -13.69
CA GLY A 43 0.42 4.18 -12.79
C GLY A 43 -0.81 3.71 -12.02
N SER A 44 -1.45 4.63 -11.31
CA SER A 44 -2.64 4.32 -10.52
C SER A 44 -3.86 4.03 -11.41
N GLY A 45 -4.26 2.77 -11.53
CA GLY A 45 -5.43 2.35 -12.33
C GLY A 45 -6.79 2.81 -11.79
N ARG A 46 -6.91 3.02 -10.48
CA ARG A 46 -8.18 3.38 -9.81
C ARG A 46 -8.04 4.44 -8.72
N ALA A 47 -6.95 5.20 -8.73
CA ALA A 47 -6.67 6.22 -7.75
C ALA A 47 -6.18 7.51 -8.41
N GLY A 48 -6.43 8.64 -7.75
CA GLY A 48 -5.95 9.95 -8.17
C GLY A 48 -5.65 10.81 -6.97
N VAL A 49 -4.97 11.93 -7.21
CA VAL A 49 -4.47 12.84 -6.19
C VAL A 49 -5.15 14.20 -6.34
N ILE A 50 -5.67 14.72 -5.24
CA ILE A 50 -6.22 16.06 -5.13
C ILE A 50 -5.81 16.66 -3.78
N ASN A 51 -5.36 17.91 -3.76
CA ASN A 51 -4.97 18.62 -2.54
C ASN A 51 -3.97 17.88 -1.64
N GLY A 52 -3.05 17.10 -2.22
CA GLY A 52 -2.06 16.31 -1.48
C GLY A 52 -2.58 14.98 -0.92
N TYR A 53 -3.82 14.59 -1.21
CA TYR A 53 -4.41 13.32 -0.81
C TYR A 53 -4.62 12.42 -2.02
N GLN A 54 -4.25 11.15 -1.87
CA GLN A 54 -4.64 10.10 -2.80
C GLN A 54 -6.02 9.55 -2.42
N VAL A 55 -6.90 9.47 -3.40
CA VAL A 55 -8.23 8.88 -3.29
C VAL A 55 -8.29 7.63 -4.16
N LYS A 56 -8.64 6.48 -3.59
CA LYS A 56 -8.82 5.20 -4.29
C LYS A 56 -10.32 4.94 -4.52
N GLY A 57 -10.68 4.35 -5.66
CA GLY A 57 -12.07 4.11 -6.06
C GLY A 57 -12.65 5.21 -6.97
N ILE A 58 -11.80 6.08 -7.52
CA ILE A 58 -12.25 7.25 -8.30
C ILE A 58 -12.82 6.90 -9.69
N GLY A 59 -12.72 5.64 -10.10
CA GLY A 59 -13.05 5.19 -11.45
C GLY A 59 -11.80 4.74 -12.20
N VAL A 60 -12.00 4.28 -13.44
CA VAL A 60 -10.93 3.85 -14.34
C VAL A 60 -10.09 5.05 -14.74
N THR A 61 -8.77 4.89 -14.67
CA THR A 61 -7.81 5.88 -15.15
C THR A 61 -7.14 5.43 -16.46
N PRO A 62 -6.38 6.30 -17.14
CA PRO A 62 -5.59 5.92 -18.32
C PRO A 62 -4.47 4.88 -18.09
N PHE A 63 -4.31 4.39 -16.85
CA PHE A 63 -3.31 3.39 -16.45
C PHE A 63 -3.90 2.03 -16.08
N VAL A 64 -5.23 1.84 -16.19
CA VAL A 64 -5.81 0.49 -16.12
C VAL A 64 -5.26 -0.35 -17.27
N GLU A 65 -4.81 -1.55 -16.94
CA GLU A 65 -4.29 -2.49 -17.94
C GLU A 65 -5.43 -3.02 -18.82
N PRO A 66 -5.21 -3.18 -20.13
CA PRO A 66 -6.24 -3.67 -21.04
C PRO A 66 -6.76 -5.07 -20.64
N ASP A 67 -5.89 -5.89 -20.09
CA ASP A 67 -6.15 -7.29 -19.70
C ASP A 67 -6.30 -7.47 -18.18
N ALA A 68 -6.58 -6.38 -17.44
CA ALA A 68 -6.81 -6.46 -16.00
C ALA A 68 -8.01 -7.37 -15.68
N ASP A 69 -7.92 -8.16 -14.61
CA ASP A 69 -9.06 -8.94 -14.12
C ASP A 69 -10.25 -8.05 -13.73
N TRP A 70 -11.40 -8.64 -13.43
CA TRP A 70 -12.59 -7.88 -13.06
C TRP A 70 -12.30 -6.91 -11.89
N THR A 71 -11.69 -7.40 -10.82
CA THR A 71 -11.32 -6.64 -9.60
C THR A 71 -10.45 -5.43 -9.90
N HIS A 72 -9.61 -5.51 -10.93
CA HIS A 72 -8.65 -4.46 -11.29
C HIS A 72 -9.10 -3.59 -12.47
N SER A 73 -10.14 -3.98 -13.20
CA SER A 73 -10.61 -3.28 -14.41
C SER A 73 -11.77 -2.32 -14.15
N HIS A 74 -12.60 -2.55 -13.12
CA HIS A 74 -13.83 -1.77 -12.90
C HIS A 74 -13.62 -0.38 -12.26
N GLY A 75 -12.39 -0.06 -11.82
CA GLY A 75 -12.02 1.27 -11.32
C GLY A 75 -12.64 1.70 -9.98
N SER A 76 -13.44 0.85 -9.34
CA SER A 76 -14.06 1.10 -8.03
C SER A 76 -13.25 0.44 -6.92
N LEU A 77 -13.51 0.81 -5.67
CA LEU A 77 -12.98 0.13 -4.49
C LEU A 77 -14.15 -0.53 -3.78
N LEU A 78 -14.08 -1.83 -3.50
CA LEU A 78 -15.11 -2.50 -2.74
C LEU A 78 -15.08 -2.02 -1.29
N LEU A 79 -16.24 -1.90 -0.65
CA LEU A 79 -16.31 -1.40 0.73
C LEU A 79 -15.49 -2.27 1.68
N GLN A 80 -15.61 -3.60 1.57
CA GLN A 80 -14.82 -4.57 2.35
C GLN A 80 -13.30 -4.39 2.16
N GLU A 81 -12.85 -4.17 0.92
CA GLU A 81 -11.43 -3.87 0.64
C GLU A 81 -11.01 -2.57 1.35
N GLY A 82 -11.85 -1.54 1.29
CA GLY A 82 -11.62 -0.26 1.95
C GLY A 82 -11.56 -0.37 3.47
N VAL A 83 -12.45 -1.16 4.10
CA VAL A 83 -12.41 -1.41 5.56
C VAL A 83 -11.10 -2.09 5.94
N ARG A 84 -10.70 -3.12 5.20
CA ARG A 84 -9.45 -3.84 5.43
C ARG A 84 -8.24 -2.93 5.30
N GLU A 85 -8.21 -2.09 4.27
CA GLU A 85 -7.11 -1.14 4.05
C GLU A 85 -7.05 -0.06 5.15
N LEU A 86 -8.20 0.42 5.62
CA LEU A 86 -8.30 1.34 6.75
C LEU A 86 -7.73 0.71 8.04
N VAL A 87 -8.23 -0.47 8.42
CA VAL A 87 -7.82 -1.19 9.64
C VAL A 87 -6.33 -1.49 9.60
N PHE A 88 -5.84 -2.15 8.54
CA PHE A 88 -4.43 -2.53 8.48
C PHE A 88 -3.49 -1.33 8.37
N SER A 89 -3.90 -0.23 7.73
CA SER A 89 -3.06 0.98 7.69
C SER A 89 -2.83 1.57 9.08
N ARG A 90 -3.86 1.58 9.94
CA ARG A 90 -3.76 2.08 11.32
C ARG A 90 -3.01 1.13 12.23
N VAL A 91 -3.31 -0.18 12.16
CA VAL A 91 -2.57 -1.21 12.89
C VAL A 91 -1.09 -1.16 12.52
N ALA A 92 -0.77 -1.02 11.23
CA ALA A 92 0.61 -0.94 10.78
C ALA A 92 1.29 0.36 11.23
N ALA A 93 0.59 1.49 11.23
CA ALA A 93 1.12 2.76 11.73
C ALA A 93 1.52 2.69 13.21
N GLU A 94 0.81 1.90 14.01
CA GLU A 94 1.12 1.72 15.43
C GLU A 94 2.21 0.67 15.71
N LEU A 95 2.27 -0.40 14.90
CA LEU A 95 3.15 -1.55 15.19
C LEU A 95 4.52 -1.50 14.51
N PHE A 96 4.62 -0.85 13.35
CA PHE A 96 5.82 -0.91 12.53
C PHE A 96 6.79 0.23 12.85
N PRO A 97 8.11 -0.01 12.87
CA PRO A 97 9.12 0.96 13.33
C PRO A 97 9.15 2.26 12.50
N PHE A 98 8.76 2.17 11.22
CA PHE A 98 8.64 3.32 10.32
C PHE A 98 7.19 3.59 9.91
N GLY A 99 6.23 2.91 10.55
CA GLY A 99 4.79 3.10 10.37
C GLY A 99 4.25 2.76 8.99
N ALA A 100 3.08 3.33 8.72
CA ALA A 100 2.31 3.16 7.50
C ALA A 100 1.69 4.50 7.07
N ILE A 101 1.24 4.56 5.81
CA ILE A 101 0.41 5.66 5.34
C ILE A 101 -1.03 5.36 5.77
N GLU A 102 -1.45 6.03 6.85
CA GLU A 102 -2.79 5.87 7.41
C GLU A 102 -3.86 6.40 6.45
N SER A 103 -4.89 5.58 6.26
CA SER A 103 -6.11 6.04 5.61
C SER A 103 -6.90 6.92 6.59
N VAL A 104 -7.24 8.12 6.15
CA VAL A 104 -7.89 9.14 6.99
C VAL A 104 -9.41 9.09 6.89
N ALA A 105 -9.94 8.56 5.78
CA ALA A 105 -11.37 8.40 5.60
C ALA A 105 -11.69 7.21 4.68
N LEU A 106 -12.81 6.56 4.98
CA LEU A 106 -13.49 5.64 4.09
C LEU A 106 -14.92 6.17 3.90
N ILE A 107 -15.27 6.47 2.66
CA ILE A 107 -16.54 7.10 2.32
C ILE A 107 -17.32 6.13 1.45
N GLU A 108 -18.36 5.52 2.02
CA GLU A 108 -19.24 4.64 1.27
C GLU A 108 -19.99 5.41 0.17
N LEU A 109 -20.12 4.78 -0.99
CA LEU A 109 -20.89 5.30 -2.11
C LEU A 109 -22.28 4.64 -2.17
N GLN A 110 -23.26 5.39 -2.68
CA GLN A 110 -24.60 4.83 -2.92
C GLN A 110 -24.64 3.86 -4.10
N GLN A 111 -23.67 3.95 -5.01
CA GLN A 111 -23.60 3.05 -6.16
C GLN A 111 -22.92 1.73 -5.76
N ASN A 112 -23.56 0.62 -6.12
CA ASN A 112 -22.94 -0.70 -6.08
C ASN A 112 -22.42 -1.06 -7.46
N ILE A 113 -21.50 -2.00 -7.51
CA ILE A 113 -21.10 -2.68 -8.76
C ILE A 113 -21.56 -4.13 -8.72
N THR A 114 -21.78 -4.71 -9.88
CA THR A 114 -22.14 -6.13 -10.00
C THR A 114 -20.90 -6.92 -10.36
N ASP A 115 -20.57 -7.95 -9.55
CA ASP A 115 -19.48 -8.86 -9.86
C ASP A 115 -19.81 -9.83 -11.00
N ASP A 116 -18.81 -10.59 -11.42
CA ASP A 116 -18.91 -11.60 -12.48
C ASP A 116 -19.89 -12.74 -12.12
N THR A 117 -20.19 -12.92 -10.83
CA THR A 117 -21.21 -13.86 -10.33
C THR A 117 -22.63 -13.27 -10.28
N GLY A 118 -22.79 -11.98 -10.61
CA GLY A 118 -24.07 -11.27 -10.56
C GLY A 118 -24.43 -10.70 -9.19
N ARG A 119 -23.52 -10.74 -8.20
CA ARG A 119 -23.79 -10.21 -6.86
C ARG A 119 -23.50 -8.71 -6.80
N SER A 120 -24.37 -7.99 -6.10
CA SER A 120 -24.20 -6.57 -5.84
C SER A 120 -23.17 -6.34 -4.74
N GLN A 121 -22.13 -5.58 -5.05
CA GLN A 121 -21.01 -5.25 -4.16
C GLN A 121 -21.03 -3.76 -3.82
N ARG A 122 -21.01 -3.44 -2.52
CA ARG A 122 -20.93 -2.06 -2.03
C ARG A 122 -19.58 -1.46 -2.37
N THR A 123 -19.56 -0.18 -2.72
CA THR A 123 -18.32 0.52 -3.09
C THR A 123 -18.02 1.71 -2.19
N ALA A 124 -16.77 2.15 -2.19
CA ALA A 124 -16.31 3.25 -1.35
C ALA A 124 -15.21 4.08 -2.03
N LEU A 125 -14.92 5.23 -1.44
CA LEU A 125 -13.71 6.00 -1.65
C LEU A 125 -12.82 5.91 -0.41
N LEU A 126 -11.56 5.56 -0.60
CA LEU A 126 -10.56 5.55 0.47
C LEU A 126 -9.63 6.75 0.29
N VAL A 127 -9.52 7.59 1.31
CA VAL A 127 -8.71 8.81 1.31
C VAL A 127 -7.49 8.62 2.20
N ARG A 128 -6.30 8.97 1.69
CA ARG A 128 -5.04 8.95 2.46
C ARG A 128 -4.08 10.02 1.94
N PRO A 129 -3.08 10.46 2.72
CA PRO A 129 -2.02 11.32 2.21
C PRO A 129 -1.30 10.68 1.01
N PHE A 130 -0.96 11.48 0.00
CA PHE A 130 -0.09 11.04 -1.08
C PHE A 130 1.37 11.07 -0.60
N GLU A 131 2.08 9.96 -0.73
CA GLU A 131 3.54 9.93 -0.61
C GLU A 131 4.18 9.31 -1.85
N LEU A 132 5.34 9.84 -2.22
CA LEU A 132 6.20 9.24 -3.24
C LEU A 132 6.65 7.86 -2.80
N ARG A 133 6.84 7.00 -3.80
CA ARG A 133 7.17 5.57 -3.65
C ARG A 133 8.33 5.20 -4.56
N PRO A 134 9.11 4.15 -4.25
CA PRO A 134 10.19 3.67 -5.11
C PRO A 134 9.78 3.48 -6.59
N CYS A 135 8.55 3.04 -6.85
CA CYS A 135 8.03 2.86 -8.21
C CYS A 135 8.03 4.15 -9.07
N HIS A 136 7.97 5.33 -8.47
CA HIS A 136 8.03 6.61 -9.20
C HIS A 136 9.41 6.87 -9.81
N PHE A 137 10.46 6.25 -9.26
CA PHE A 137 11.84 6.32 -9.71
C PHE A 137 12.22 5.19 -10.67
N GLN A 138 11.25 4.34 -11.02
CA GLN A 138 11.45 3.22 -11.94
C GLN A 138 10.64 3.45 -13.22
N ARG A 139 11.09 2.84 -14.31
CA ARG A 139 10.41 2.93 -15.61
C ARG A 139 9.23 1.94 -15.68
N ALA A 140 8.20 2.29 -16.43
CA ALA A 140 7.06 1.41 -16.72
C ALA A 140 7.32 0.58 -17.99
N LEU A 141 8.30 -0.34 -17.92
CA LEU A 141 8.80 -1.04 -19.11
C LEU A 141 7.78 -1.99 -19.75
N GLY A 142 6.95 -2.65 -18.93
CA GLY A 142 5.92 -3.58 -19.40
C GLY A 142 4.58 -2.91 -19.74
N PHE A 143 4.41 -1.63 -19.39
CA PHE A 143 3.14 -0.94 -19.60
C PHE A 143 2.92 -0.63 -21.08
N ARG A 144 1.77 -1.07 -21.59
CA ARG A 144 1.33 -0.85 -22.96
C ARG A 144 0.15 0.10 -22.96
N PRO A 145 0.35 1.39 -23.23
CA PRO A 145 -0.76 2.32 -23.28
C PRO A 145 -1.66 2.03 -24.48
N ASN A 146 -2.98 2.09 -24.26
CA ASN A 146 -3.98 1.97 -25.32
C ASN A 146 -3.95 3.13 -26.35
N GLN A 147 -3.11 4.16 -26.15
CA GLN A 147 -3.01 5.32 -27.05
C GLN A 147 -1.55 5.76 -27.30
N ILE A 148 -1.13 5.53 -28.56
CA ILE A 148 -0.11 6.16 -29.43
C ILE A 148 1.07 6.92 -28.77
N ASN A 149 2.25 6.29 -28.84
CA ASN A 149 3.61 6.82 -29.08
C ASN A 149 4.28 7.92 -28.22
N LEU A 150 3.63 8.54 -27.21
CA LEU A 150 4.30 9.59 -26.40
C LEU A 150 4.74 9.17 -24.99
N ARG A 151 4.20 8.07 -24.45
CA ARG A 151 4.44 7.72 -23.03
C ARG A 151 5.84 7.20 -22.68
N HIS A 152 6.60 6.65 -23.63
CA HIS A 152 7.93 6.11 -23.31
C HIS A 152 8.96 7.20 -23.04
N LEU A 153 8.94 8.29 -23.81
CA LEU A 153 9.81 9.44 -23.56
C LEU A 153 9.39 10.15 -22.27
N ASP A 154 8.10 10.34 -22.05
CA ASP A 154 7.57 10.93 -20.81
C ASP A 154 7.98 10.10 -19.58
N ASP A 155 7.95 8.77 -19.68
CA ASP A 155 8.41 7.85 -18.63
C ASP A 155 9.94 7.95 -18.40
N VAL A 156 10.76 8.15 -19.45
CA VAL A 156 12.19 8.48 -19.30
C VAL A 156 12.35 9.80 -18.55
N LEU A 157 11.66 10.84 -19.02
CA LEU A 157 11.80 12.21 -18.50
C LEU A 157 11.30 12.30 -17.06
N ARG A 158 10.21 11.60 -16.71
CA ARG A 158 9.72 11.46 -15.33
C ARG A 158 10.80 10.88 -14.45
N VAL A 159 11.31 9.69 -14.78
CA VAL A 159 12.31 9.00 -13.94
C VAL A 159 13.58 9.83 -13.81
N LYS A 160 14.07 10.41 -14.93
CA LYS A 160 15.22 11.31 -14.90
C LYS A 160 14.98 12.49 -13.96
N SER A 161 13.82 13.14 -14.04
CA SER A 161 13.47 14.29 -13.22
C SER A 161 13.35 13.92 -11.74
N CYS A 162 12.60 12.86 -11.42
CA CYS A 162 12.44 12.36 -10.05
C CYS A 162 13.79 12.04 -9.40
N VAL A 163 14.63 11.24 -10.09
CA VAL A 163 15.98 10.89 -9.58
C VAL A 163 16.85 12.13 -9.44
N SER A 164 16.90 13.01 -10.45
CA SER A 164 17.75 14.21 -10.40
C SER A 164 17.33 15.18 -9.28
N ILE A 165 16.04 15.30 -8.99
CA ILE A 165 15.52 16.10 -7.88
C ILE A 165 15.88 15.43 -6.55
N ALA A 166 15.62 14.13 -6.41
CA ALA A 166 15.91 13.41 -5.18
C ALA A 166 17.42 13.38 -4.86
N ALA A 167 18.28 13.11 -5.85
CA ALA A 167 19.73 13.06 -5.65
C ALA A 167 20.31 14.40 -5.16
N ARG A 168 19.78 15.52 -5.67
CA ARG A 168 20.23 16.87 -5.25
C ARG A 168 19.79 17.23 -3.84
N ASN A 169 18.61 16.81 -3.43
CA ASN A 169 18.01 17.22 -2.15
C ASN A 169 18.21 16.20 -1.03
N CYS A 170 18.34 14.91 -1.36
CA CYS A 170 18.44 13.80 -0.43
C CYS A 170 19.27 12.65 -1.05
N PRO A 171 20.59 12.80 -1.19
CA PRO A 171 21.44 11.78 -1.82
C PRO A 171 21.48 10.45 -1.05
N ALA A 172 21.18 10.45 0.24
CA ALA A 172 21.14 9.26 1.10
C ALA A 172 19.79 8.51 1.06
N VAL A 173 18.79 8.98 0.28
CA VAL A 173 17.44 8.42 0.31
C VAL A 173 17.38 6.92 0.04
N LEU A 174 18.23 6.39 -0.87
CA LEU A 174 18.27 4.95 -1.17
C LEU A 174 18.85 4.13 -0.02
N SER A 175 19.94 4.58 0.62
CA SER A 175 20.54 3.87 1.76
C SER A 175 19.63 3.92 2.98
N ASP A 176 19.02 5.07 3.25
CA ASP A 176 18.07 5.23 4.35
C ASP A 176 16.84 4.36 4.12
N PHE A 177 16.29 4.35 2.91
CA PHE A 177 15.19 3.47 2.55
C PHE A 177 15.57 2.00 2.72
N ALA A 178 16.76 1.57 2.28
CA ALA A 178 17.20 0.18 2.39
C ALA A 178 17.24 -0.29 3.85
N ARG A 179 17.87 0.49 4.74
CA ARG A 179 17.91 0.19 6.18
C ARG A 179 16.51 0.12 6.77
N ARG A 180 15.66 1.10 6.49
CA ARG A 180 14.29 1.12 7.01
C ARG A 180 13.44 -0.02 6.49
N LEU A 181 13.58 -0.38 5.21
CA LEU A 181 12.91 -1.53 4.61
C LEU A 181 13.31 -2.83 5.31
N GLY A 182 14.58 -2.99 5.66
CA GLY A 182 15.07 -4.13 6.43
C GLY A 182 14.33 -4.28 7.76
N ALA A 183 14.21 -3.18 8.51
CA ALA A 183 13.46 -3.18 9.76
C ALA A 183 11.98 -3.49 9.57
N GLN A 184 11.32 -2.90 8.55
CA GLN A 184 9.92 -3.22 8.24
C GLN A 184 9.73 -4.72 8.00
N ILE A 185 10.63 -5.34 7.21
CA ILE A 185 10.58 -6.77 6.90
C ILE A 185 10.82 -7.63 8.15
N ALA A 186 11.75 -7.25 9.02
CA ALA A 186 11.95 -7.93 10.30
C ALA A 186 10.69 -7.92 11.17
N THR A 187 10.00 -6.77 11.23
CA THR A 187 8.72 -6.66 11.94
C THR A 187 7.64 -7.52 11.28
N MET A 188 7.54 -7.54 9.94
CA MET A 188 6.62 -8.44 9.23
C MET A 188 6.85 -9.90 9.61
N TYR A 189 8.11 -10.33 9.54
CA TYR A 189 8.51 -11.69 9.88
C TYR A 189 8.16 -12.04 11.34
N ARG A 190 8.48 -11.14 12.27
CA ARG A 190 8.22 -11.34 13.71
C ARG A 190 6.72 -11.49 13.99
N LEU A 191 5.92 -10.62 13.41
CA LEU A 191 4.48 -10.58 13.58
C LEU A 191 3.74 -11.69 12.83
N GLY A 192 4.42 -12.41 11.92
CA GLY A 192 3.73 -13.27 10.96
C GLY A 192 2.77 -12.46 10.08
N TRP A 193 3.18 -11.26 9.69
CA TRP A 193 2.40 -10.38 8.84
C TRP A 193 2.77 -10.60 7.38
N PHE A 194 1.85 -11.15 6.60
CA PHE A 194 1.98 -11.22 5.15
C PHE A 194 1.32 -9.98 4.54
N HIS A 195 2.12 -9.03 4.03
CA HIS A 195 1.61 -7.79 3.45
C HIS A 195 0.90 -8.02 2.10
N GLY A 196 1.29 -9.06 1.36
CA GLY A 196 0.94 -9.25 -0.05
C GLY A 196 2.12 -9.09 -1.01
N GLY A 197 3.29 -8.69 -0.51
CA GLY A 197 4.53 -8.64 -1.28
C GLY A 197 5.36 -7.37 -1.07
N VAL A 198 6.68 -7.51 -1.26
CA VAL A 198 7.63 -6.39 -1.24
C VAL A 198 7.76 -5.82 -2.66
N TYR A 199 6.77 -5.01 -3.04
CA TYR A 199 6.77 -4.29 -4.32
C TYR A 199 7.16 -2.83 -4.13
N SER A 200 7.78 -2.24 -5.15
CA SER A 200 8.18 -0.83 -5.15
C SER A 200 7.02 0.17 -5.05
N SER A 201 5.79 -0.28 -5.24
CA SER A 201 4.55 0.49 -5.07
C SER A 201 3.94 0.41 -3.67
N ASN A 202 4.43 -0.48 -2.82
CA ASN A 202 3.85 -0.83 -1.51
C ASN A 202 4.59 -0.18 -0.34
N PHE A 203 5.55 0.69 -0.64
CA PHE A 203 6.28 1.47 0.35
C PHE A 203 6.39 2.91 -0.11
N SER A 204 6.38 3.84 0.83
CA SER A 204 6.84 5.19 0.54
C SER A 204 8.37 5.24 0.45
N VAL A 205 8.92 6.33 -0.08
CA VAL A 205 10.38 6.58 -0.07
C VAL A 205 10.96 6.63 1.35
N SER A 206 10.13 6.87 2.36
CA SER A 206 10.52 6.82 3.78
C SER A 206 10.32 5.43 4.41
N ALA A 207 10.02 4.43 3.59
CA ALA A 207 9.71 3.04 3.94
C ALA A 207 8.41 2.83 4.74
N LYS A 208 7.47 3.79 4.75
CA LYS A 208 6.13 3.56 5.29
C LYS A 208 5.36 2.55 4.44
N LEU A 209 4.63 1.65 5.07
CA LEU A 209 3.77 0.66 4.38
C LEU A 209 2.54 1.31 3.74
N ILE A 210 2.12 0.76 2.60
CA ILE A 210 0.93 1.21 1.86
C ILE A 210 0.37 0.06 0.99
N ASP A 211 -0.93 0.12 0.70
CA ASP A 211 -1.68 -0.86 -0.11
C ASP A 211 -1.88 -2.22 0.57
N PHE A 212 -2.72 -2.21 1.62
CA PHE A 212 -2.99 -3.36 2.48
C PHE A 212 -4.09 -4.29 1.95
N GLY A 213 -4.45 -4.17 0.66
CA GLY A 213 -5.53 -4.94 0.05
C GLY A 213 -5.37 -6.46 0.21
N SER A 214 -4.12 -6.94 0.31
CA SER A 214 -3.75 -8.34 0.49
C SER A 214 -3.05 -8.61 1.83
N SER A 215 -3.14 -7.71 2.80
CA SER A 215 -2.51 -7.92 4.10
C SER A 215 -3.29 -8.93 4.95
N ARG A 216 -2.58 -9.75 5.72
CA ARG A 216 -3.13 -10.73 6.66
C ARG A 216 -2.07 -11.19 7.67
N PHE A 217 -2.52 -11.65 8.83
CA PHE A 217 -1.65 -12.43 9.71
C PHE A 217 -1.70 -13.90 9.32
N ILE A 218 -0.53 -14.55 9.37
CA ILE A 218 -0.38 -15.98 9.08
C ILE A 218 -0.01 -16.75 10.35
N ILE A 219 -0.65 -17.90 10.51
CA ILE A 219 -0.51 -18.76 11.69
C ILE A 219 0.75 -19.63 11.56
N ASP A 220 0.87 -20.31 10.43
CA ASP A 220 2.06 -21.08 10.09
C ASP A 220 3.13 -20.15 9.49
N ARG A 221 4.39 -20.34 9.88
CA ARG A 221 5.55 -19.64 9.28
C ARG A 221 6.05 -20.35 8.03
N GLU A 222 5.19 -21.15 7.39
CA GLU A 222 5.55 -21.86 6.19
C GLU A 222 5.70 -20.88 5.01
N GLN A 223 6.66 -21.18 4.13
CA GLN A 223 6.85 -20.41 2.91
C GLN A 223 5.72 -20.70 1.92
N ARG A 224 4.63 -19.95 2.05
CA ARG A 224 3.45 -20.07 1.20
C ARG A 224 3.08 -18.74 0.56
N SER A 225 2.55 -18.82 -0.65
CA SER A 225 1.96 -17.67 -1.34
C SER A 225 0.46 -17.68 -1.10
N TYR A 226 -0.11 -16.52 -0.79
CA TYR A 226 -1.55 -16.34 -0.58
C TYR A 226 -2.22 -15.61 -1.76
N SER A 227 -1.55 -15.65 -2.91
CA SER A 227 -1.97 -15.06 -4.19
C SER A 227 -1.50 -15.96 -5.32
N GLN A 228 -2.26 -16.08 -6.41
CA GLN A 228 -1.84 -16.87 -7.56
C GLN A 228 -0.52 -16.29 -8.12
N HIS A 229 0.54 -17.10 -8.12
CA HIS A 229 1.89 -16.73 -8.59
C HIS A 229 2.56 -15.56 -7.85
N GLY A 230 2.06 -15.13 -6.70
CA GLY A 230 2.66 -14.06 -5.93
C GLY A 230 3.76 -14.52 -4.96
N PRO A 231 4.43 -13.57 -4.28
CA PRO A 231 5.53 -13.83 -3.37
C PRO A 231 5.11 -14.72 -2.21
N LYS A 232 6.02 -15.56 -1.73
CA LYS A 232 5.79 -16.34 -0.51
C LYS A 232 6.20 -15.53 0.71
N PHE A 233 5.52 -15.79 1.82
CA PHE A 233 6.03 -15.34 3.11
C PHE A 233 7.43 -15.93 3.35
N GLY A 234 8.36 -15.11 3.84
CA GLY A 234 9.77 -15.47 4.03
C GLY A 234 10.68 -15.15 2.84
N GLU A 235 10.15 -14.75 1.68
CA GLU A 235 10.94 -14.31 0.52
C GLU A 235 11.16 -12.78 0.49
N GLU A 236 10.70 -12.05 1.52
CA GLU A 236 10.66 -10.58 1.52
C GLU A 236 12.03 -9.94 1.28
N ILE A 237 13.11 -10.47 1.87
CA ILE A 237 14.48 -9.98 1.67
C ILE A 237 14.95 -10.15 0.21
N GLN A 238 14.55 -11.24 -0.46
CA GLN A 238 14.87 -11.47 -1.86
C GLN A 238 14.17 -10.43 -2.75
N PHE A 239 12.87 -10.21 -2.52
CA PHE A 239 12.11 -9.19 -3.25
C PHE A 239 12.62 -7.77 -2.95
N ALA A 240 12.99 -7.47 -1.70
CA ALA A 240 13.64 -6.22 -1.32
C ALA A 240 14.97 -6.00 -2.07
N SER A 241 15.78 -7.05 -2.20
CA SER A 241 17.03 -7.00 -2.96
C SER A 241 16.77 -6.67 -4.43
N MET A 242 15.77 -7.30 -5.06
CA MET A 242 15.38 -7.00 -6.45
C MET A 242 14.90 -5.56 -6.61
N LEU A 243 14.10 -5.06 -5.67
CA LEU A 243 13.64 -3.67 -5.62
C LEU A 243 14.84 -2.72 -5.56
N LEU A 244 15.73 -2.90 -4.58
CA LEU A 244 16.90 -2.03 -4.37
C LEU A 244 17.83 -2.05 -5.58
N ARG A 245 18.01 -3.21 -6.21
CA ARG A 245 18.81 -3.34 -7.43
C ARG A 245 18.23 -2.50 -8.57
N SER A 246 16.91 -2.59 -8.76
CA SER A 246 16.23 -1.85 -9.82
C SER A 246 16.23 -0.34 -9.56
N TRP A 247 15.98 0.10 -8.32
CA TRP A 247 16.04 1.51 -7.97
C TRP A 247 17.47 2.06 -8.11
N CYS A 248 18.48 1.33 -7.62
CA CYS A 248 19.89 1.67 -7.75
C CYS A 248 20.31 1.85 -9.23
N TYR A 249 19.83 0.98 -10.12
CA TYR A 249 20.08 1.13 -11.56
C TYR A 249 19.62 2.49 -12.11
N TYR A 250 18.36 2.87 -11.85
CA TYR A 250 17.83 4.15 -12.34
C TYR A 250 18.46 5.34 -11.61
N TRP A 251 18.78 5.18 -10.34
CA TRP A 251 19.50 6.18 -9.56
C TRP A 251 20.85 6.49 -10.20
N ASN A 252 21.73 5.50 -10.35
CA ASN A 252 23.07 5.68 -10.92
C ASN A 252 23.06 6.18 -12.36
N ARG A 253 21.96 5.94 -13.10
CA ARG A 253 21.78 6.46 -14.46
C ARG A 253 21.52 7.97 -14.50
N TYR A 254 20.85 8.53 -13.49
CA TYR A 254 20.33 9.91 -13.55
C TYR A 254 20.74 10.81 -12.38
N ALA A 255 21.40 10.29 -11.34
CA ALA A 255 21.75 11.01 -10.12
C ALA A 255 22.98 11.95 -10.24
N MET A 256 23.50 12.17 -11.46
CA MET A 256 24.54 13.16 -11.79
C MET A 256 25.70 13.25 -10.77
N GLY A 257 26.37 12.14 -10.48
CA GLY A 257 27.54 12.09 -9.59
C GLY A 257 27.25 11.58 -8.18
N HIS A 258 25.99 11.44 -7.79
CA HIS A 258 25.58 10.80 -6.53
C HIS A 258 25.38 9.28 -6.69
N ASN A 259 26.30 8.60 -7.37
CA ASN A 259 26.18 7.17 -7.59
C ASN A 259 26.33 6.39 -6.27
N ILE A 260 25.57 5.30 -6.13
CA ILE A 260 25.61 4.41 -4.98
C ILE A 260 25.90 2.98 -5.45
N ASP A 261 26.79 2.30 -4.75
CA ASP A 261 27.00 0.86 -4.99
C ASP A 261 25.83 0.08 -4.38
N TYR A 262 25.28 -0.85 -5.18
CA TYR A 262 24.25 -1.78 -4.73
C TYR A 262 24.69 -2.60 -3.51
N SER A 263 25.98 -2.91 -3.37
CA SER A 263 26.51 -3.63 -2.19
C SER A 263 26.28 -2.87 -0.89
N VAL A 264 26.34 -1.53 -0.92
CA VAL A 264 26.00 -0.68 0.23
C VAL A 264 24.53 -0.84 0.59
N LEU A 265 23.63 -0.83 -0.40
CA LEU A 265 22.19 -0.96 -0.14
C LEU A 265 21.83 -2.31 0.49
N ILE A 266 22.46 -3.39 0.03
CA ILE A 266 22.25 -4.72 0.61
C ILE A 266 22.77 -4.79 2.04
N ARG A 267 23.94 -4.21 2.31
CA ARG A 267 24.44 -4.10 3.68
C ARG A 267 23.46 -3.33 4.57
N GLU A 268 22.98 -2.17 4.14
CA GLU A 268 22.01 -1.37 4.90
C GLU A 268 20.70 -2.14 5.15
N LEU A 269 20.19 -2.86 4.13
CA LEU A 269 19.01 -3.72 4.26
C LEU A 269 19.20 -4.77 5.36
N HIS A 270 20.32 -5.49 5.34
CA HIS A 270 20.62 -6.51 6.35
C HIS A 270 20.85 -5.89 7.74
N CYS A 271 21.57 -4.77 7.84
CA CYS A 271 21.76 -4.08 9.11
C CYS A 271 20.42 -3.69 9.75
N GLY A 272 19.52 -3.06 8.99
CA GLY A 272 18.21 -2.69 9.52
C GLY A 272 17.33 -3.89 9.90
N TYR A 273 17.43 -4.99 9.13
CA TYR A 273 16.73 -6.23 9.45
C TYR A 273 17.24 -6.86 10.76
N GLU A 274 18.55 -7.01 10.90
CA GLU A 274 19.20 -7.59 12.08
C GLU A 274 19.00 -6.73 13.33
N GLU A 275 19.25 -5.42 13.24
CA GLU A 275 19.02 -4.46 14.33
C GLU A 275 17.58 -4.55 14.84
N GLN A 276 16.61 -4.61 13.93
CA GLN A 276 15.21 -4.70 14.32
C GLN A 276 14.86 -6.06 14.95
N LEU A 277 15.42 -7.17 14.46
CA LEU A 277 15.20 -8.48 15.09
C LEU A 277 15.71 -8.53 16.54
N LEU A 278 16.81 -7.83 16.85
CA LEU A 278 17.35 -7.75 18.21
C LEU A 278 16.43 -6.99 19.18
N THR A 279 15.51 -6.17 18.69
CA THR A 279 14.51 -5.50 19.54
C THR A 279 13.39 -6.45 20.00
N TYR A 280 13.30 -7.65 19.44
CA TYR A 280 12.29 -8.64 19.76
C TYR A 280 12.88 -9.84 20.53
N PRO A 281 12.27 -10.29 21.63
CA PRO A 281 12.72 -11.50 22.34
C PRO A 281 12.65 -12.73 21.41
N SER A 282 13.54 -13.71 21.60
CA SER A 282 13.47 -14.97 20.84
C SER A 282 12.08 -15.61 21.01
N PRO A 283 11.43 -16.10 19.93
CA PRO A 283 10.11 -16.69 20.07
C PRO A 283 10.19 -17.96 20.92
N THR A 284 9.42 -18.03 22.00
CA THR A 284 9.13 -19.30 22.68
C THR A 284 8.18 -20.10 21.78
N LEU A 285 8.46 -21.40 21.63
CA LEU A 285 7.83 -22.29 20.65
C LEU A 285 6.33 -22.58 20.94
N GLY A 286 5.75 -22.00 22.00
CA GLY A 286 4.60 -22.59 22.69
C GLY A 286 3.25 -21.94 22.49
N GLU A 287 3.15 -20.68 22.06
CA GLU A 287 1.90 -19.95 22.28
C GLU A 287 1.51 -19.11 21.06
N VAL A 288 0.59 -19.66 20.26
CA VAL A 288 -0.09 -18.94 19.18
C VAL A 288 -1.54 -19.43 19.15
N VAL A 289 -2.35 -18.99 20.10
CA VAL A 289 -3.80 -19.26 20.11
C VAL A 289 -4.55 -17.93 20.07
N GLY A 290 -5.30 -17.71 18.99
CA GLY A 290 -6.21 -16.55 18.83
C GLY A 290 -5.92 -15.65 17.62
N MET A 291 -5.74 -16.21 16.42
CA MET A 291 -5.26 -15.43 15.27
C MET A 291 -6.36 -14.83 14.38
N TYR A 292 -6.15 -13.56 14.02
CA TYR A 292 -6.90 -12.78 13.03
C TYR A 292 -6.39 -13.14 11.64
N THR A 293 -6.75 -14.34 11.18
CA THR A 293 -6.51 -14.73 9.80
C THR A 293 -7.30 -13.81 8.86
N TRP A 294 -7.00 -13.90 7.57
CA TRP A 294 -7.80 -13.25 6.54
C TRP A 294 -9.29 -13.56 6.70
N GLU A 295 -9.63 -14.81 7.01
CA GLU A 295 -10.99 -15.28 7.24
C GLU A 295 -11.61 -14.65 8.49
N TYR A 296 -10.88 -14.55 9.60
CA TYR A 296 -11.38 -13.91 10.81
C TYR A 296 -11.67 -12.42 10.58
N LEU A 297 -10.75 -11.69 9.94
CA LEU A 297 -10.96 -10.26 9.70
C LEU A 297 -12.13 -10.05 8.73
N ASN A 298 -12.24 -10.86 7.67
CA ASN A 298 -13.39 -10.78 6.77
C ASN A 298 -14.69 -11.12 7.52
N TRP A 299 -14.71 -12.13 8.38
CA TRP A 299 -15.88 -12.44 9.21
C TRP A 299 -16.26 -11.26 10.12
N ARG A 300 -15.28 -10.62 10.78
CA ARG A 300 -15.54 -9.41 11.57
C ARG A 300 -16.05 -8.25 10.72
N ILE A 301 -15.49 -8.04 9.53
CA ILE A 301 -15.95 -7.02 8.60
C ILE A 301 -17.39 -7.33 8.15
N ASP A 302 -17.70 -8.58 7.84
CA ASP A 302 -19.05 -8.99 7.44
C ASP A 302 -20.06 -8.78 8.57
N ASP A 303 -19.70 -9.13 9.80
CA ASP A 303 -20.48 -8.86 11.01
C ASP A 303 -20.69 -7.35 11.23
N LEU A 304 -19.64 -6.53 11.05
CA LEU A 304 -19.73 -5.07 11.08
C LEU A 304 -20.66 -4.50 10.00
N LEU A 305 -20.60 -5.05 8.80
CA LEU A 305 -21.41 -4.58 7.67
C LEU A 305 -22.85 -5.09 7.73
N ALA A 306 -23.12 -6.16 8.49
CA ALA A 306 -24.46 -6.74 8.70
C ALA A 306 -25.16 -6.24 9.99
N GLY A 307 -24.40 -5.74 10.97
CA GLY A 307 -24.91 -5.30 12.26
C GLY A 307 -25.71 -3.99 12.21
N PRO A 308 -26.51 -3.70 13.27
CA PRO A 308 -27.14 -2.39 13.42
C PRO A 308 -26.08 -1.29 13.50
N SER A 309 -26.49 -0.04 13.24
CA SER A 309 -25.65 1.16 13.18
C SER A 309 -25.01 1.56 14.52
N ILE A 310 -24.23 0.66 15.15
CA ILE A 310 -23.06 1.06 15.91
C ILE A 310 -22.31 2.05 15.00
N LYS A 311 -21.81 3.15 15.57
CA LYS A 311 -21.01 4.07 14.78
C LYS A 311 -19.84 3.28 14.22
N PHE A 312 -19.86 3.02 12.91
CA PHE A 312 -18.88 2.20 12.21
C PHE A 312 -17.43 2.50 12.64
N GLY A 313 -17.13 3.78 12.93
CA GLY A 313 -15.86 4.22 13.50
C GLY A 313 -15.50 3.58 14.85
N GLU A 314 -16.41 3.56 15.83
CA GLU A 314 -16.17 2.96 17.17
C GLU A 314 -15.84 1.48 17.04
N ALA A 315 -16.52 0.76 16.15
CA ALA A 315 -16.32 -0.67 15.95
C ALA A 315 -15.00 -0.96 15.21
N VAL A 316 -14.62 -0.14 14.22
CA VAL A 316 -13.31 -0.18 13.57
C VAL A 316 -12.18 0.07 14.58
N ASP A 317 -12.34 1.07 15.45
CA ASP A 317 -11.35 1.39 16.48
C ASP A 317 -11.18 0.24 17.49
N MET A 318 -12.27 -0.45 17.86
CA MET A 318 -12.21 -1.66 18.68
C MET A 318 -11.41 -2.78 18.02
N ILE A 319 -11.65 -3.05 16.72
CA ILE A 319 -10.89 -4.06 15.97
C ILE A 319 -9.40 -3.70 15.92
N ILE A 320 -9.08 -2.43 15.68
CA ILE A 320 -7.68 -1.96 15.65
C ILE A 320 -7.02 -2.19 17.02
N ALA A 321 -7.66 -1.76 18.11
CA ALA A 321 -7.14 -1.92 19.46
C ALA A 321 -6.92 -3.39 19.83
N GLU A 322 -7.85 -4.26 19.43
CA GLU A 322 -7.77 -5.71 19.61
C GLU A 322 -6.57 -6.31 18.83
N MET A 323 -6.43 -5.97 17.54
CA MET A 323 -5.33 -6.45 16.69
C MET A 323 -3.96 -5.98 17.21
N VAL A 324 -3.85 -4.71 17.60
CA VAL A 324 -2.62 -4.14 18.17
C VAL A 324 -2.27 -4.80 19.49
N GLY A 325 -3.25 -4.97 20.39
CA GLY A 325 -3.04 -5.60 21.69
C GLY A 325 -2.50 -7.02 21.56
N ASN A 326 -3.05 -7.80 20.62
CA ASN A 326 -2.59 -9.16 20.37
C ASN A 326 -1.22 -9.22 19.69
N ALA A 327 -0.95 -8.33 18.73
CA ALA A 327 0.37 -8.22 18.12
C ALA A 327 1.47 -7.85 19.14
N ARG A 328 1.17 -6.96 20.09
CA ARG A 328 2.09 -6.59 21.18
C ARG A 328 2.39 -7.77 22.11
N LYS A 329 1.39 -8.58 22.46
CA LYS A 329 1.60 -9.81 23.24
C LYS A 329 2.55 -10.78 22.53
N ARG A 330 2.37 -10.97 21.20
CA ARG A 330 3.24 -11.80 20.36
C ARG A 330 4.68 -11.28 20.32
N ILE A 331 4.84 -9.97 20.22
CA ILE A 331 6.16 -9.33 20.28
C ILE A 331 6.82 -9.60 21.64
N ALA A 332 6.08 -9.39 22.74
CA ALA A 332 6.59 -9.54 24.11
C ALA A 332 6.89 -10.99 24.51
N GLY A 333 6.36 -12.00 23.79
CA GLY A 333 6.50 -13.41 24.14
C GLY A 333 5.67 -13.83 25.36
N ASN A 334 4.58 -13.09 25.65
CA ASN A 334 3.73 -13.27 26.83
C ASN A 334 2.28 -13.61 26.42
N GLY A 335 1.98 -14.84 26.06
CA GLY A 335 0.58 -15.27 25.98
C GLY A 335 0.32 -16.42 25.06
#